data_AF-A0A3D0SM88-F1
#
_entry.id   AF-A0A3D0SM88-F1
#
_cell.length_a   1.000
_cell.length_b   1.000
_cell.length_c   1.000
_cell.angle_alpha   90.00
_cell.angle_beta   90.00
_cell.angle_gamma   90.00
#
_symmetry.space_group_name_H-M   'P 1'
#
loop_
_entity.id
_entity.type
_entity.pdbx_description
1 polymer ?
#
loop_
_entity_poly.entity_id
_entity_poly.type
_entity_poly.pdbx_seq_one_letter_code
_entity_poly.pdbx_strand_id
1 'polypeptide(L)'
;STIMQCAQQQRFQIGKCLYQLVEQQRLIAQIVEAIEALAERYDAADHTNRPLAQAYYGIFERIESDLLRIAALLKHPSFQEEEEWRIVSPVLTNYVASPVLFREGTSMLVPYLEFCLQFPDGEPITLEHLYLGPTPNISLSMNSLAMFLAKRGIRPRQGISYCQIPYRQW
;
A
#
# COMPACT_ATOMS: atom_id res chain seq x y z
N SER A 1 15.37 -6.10 -1.35
CA SER A 1 14.73 -6.80 -2.49
C SER A 1 14.41 -5.78 -3.58
N THR A 2 14.21 -6.18 -4.83
CA THR A 2 14.02 -5.22 -5.93
C THR A 2 12.75 -4.37 -5.80
N ILE A 3 11.67 -4.95 -5.30
CA ILE A 3 10.43 -4.21 -5.05
C ILE A 3 10.64 -3.02 -4.09
N MET A 4 11.55 -3.15 -3.10
CA MET A 4 11.90 -2.05 -2.21
C MET A 4 12.60 -0.91 -2.94
N GLN A 5 13.45 -1.21 -3.92
CA GLN A 5 14.11 -0.20 -4.74
C GLN A 5 13.08 0.55 -5.61
N CYS A 6 12.17 -0.18 -6.27
CA CYS A 6 11.08 0.43 -7.03
C CYS A 6 10.22 1.36 -6.16
N ALA A 7 9.87 0.92 -4.95
CA ALA A 7 9.09 1.73 -4.02
C ALA A 7 9.83 2.99 -3.59
N GLN A 8 11.10 2.86 -3.22
CA GLN A 8 11.92 4.00 -2.79
C GLN A 8 12.08 5.06 -3.90
N GLN A 9 12.34 4.63 -5.14
CA GLN A 9 12.47 5.52 -6.30
C GLN A 9 11.18 6.32 -6.57
N GLN A 10 10.03 5.70 -6.29
CA GLN A 10 8.71 6.30 -6.49
C GLN A 10 8.14 6.95 -5.22
N ARG A 11 8.93 7.05 -4.15
CA ARG A 11 8.56 7.59 -2.82
C ARG A 11 7.43 6.82 -2.10
N PHE A 12 7.15 5.59 -2.52
CA PHE A 12 6.31 4.67 -1.77
C PHE A 12 7.11 4.07 -0.61
N GLN A 13 6.40 3.63 0.42
CA GLN A 13 6.96 2.82 1.49
C GLN A 13 6.50 1.38 1.35
N ILE A 14 7.32 0.44 1.82
CA ILE A 14 6.92 -0.95 1.98
C ILE A 14 6.91 -1.26 3.47
N GLY A 15 5.81 -1.84 3.96
CA GLY A 15 5.67 -2.22 5.36
C GLY A 15 4.96 -3.55 5.52
N LYS A 16 5.40 -4.34 6.49
CA LYS A 16 4.66 -5.52 6.95
C LYS A 16 3.47 -5.03 7.78
N CYS A 17 2.30 -5.62 7.57
CA CYS A 17 1.13 -5.31 8.39
C CYS A 17 1.35 -5.73 9.84
N LEU A 18 0.94 -4.89 10.78
CA LEU A 18 1.00 -5.14 12.21
C LEU A 18 -0.34 -5.71 12.68
N TYR A 19 -0.29 -6.88 13.31
CA TYR A 19 -1.48 -7.62 13.74
C TYR A 19 -1.64 -7.68 15.26
N GLN A 20 -0.53 -7.69 16.01
CA GLN A 20 -0.55 -7.87 17.46
C GLN A 20 -1.01 -6.60 18.16
N LEU A 21 -2.10 -6.68 18.93
CA LEU A 21 -2.68 -5.52 19.63
C LEU A 21 -1.66 -4.83 20.53
N VAL A 22 -0.79 -5.58 21.21
CA VAL A 22 0.26 -5.02 22.08
C VAL A 22 1.26 -4.18 21.27
N GLU A 23 1.67 -4.65 20.09
CA GLU A 23 2.58 -3.90 19.22
C GLU A 23 1.91 -2.64 18.66
N GLN A 24 0.63 -2.74 18.28
CA GLN A 24 -0.18 -1.61 17.82
C GLN A 24 -0.34 -0.56 18.92
N GLN A 25 -0.68 -0.97 20.14
CA GLN A 25 -0.80 -0.08 21.30
C GLN A 25 0.54 0.61 21.61
N ARG A 26 1.65 -0.13 21.57
CA ARG A 26 2.98 0.45 21.78
C ARG A 26 3.30 1.51 20.71
N LEU A 27 2.99 1.23 19.45
CA LEU A 27 3.20 2.17 18.36
C LEU A 27 2.33 3.43 18.52
N ILE A 28 1.07 3.26 18.89
CA ILE A 28 0.14 4.37 19.15
C ILE A 28 0.65 5.23 20.32
N ALA A 29 1.12 4.62 21.41
CA ALA A 29 1.68 5.36 22.55
C ALA A 29 2.91 6.19 22.13
N GLN A 30 3.83 5.61 21.37
CA GLN A 30 5.01 6.32 20.84
C GLN A 30 4.64 7.51 19.94
N ILE A 31 3.58 7.36 19.14
CA ILE A 31 3.05 8.45 18.32
C ILE A 31 2.52 9.57 19.20
N VAL A 32 1.71 9.26 20.21
CA VAL A 32 1.16 10.27 21.13
C VAL A 32 2.29 11.02 21.85
N GLU A 33 3.28 10.30 22.39
CA GLU A 33 4.46 10.91 23.03
C GLU A 33 5.23 11.84 22.07
N ALA A 34 5.38 11.44 20.80
CA ALA A 34 6.04 12.28 19.80
C ALA A 34 5.25 13.56 19.47
N ILE A 35 3.92 13.47 19.44
CA ILE A 35 3.03 14.62 19.23
C ILE A 35 3.10 15.58 20.42
N GLU A 36 3.08 15.07 21.65
CA GLU A 36 3.25 15.86 22.87
C GLU A 36 4.58 16.61 22.85
N ALA A 37 5.69 15.93 22.54
CA ALA A 37 7.01 16.55 22.43
C ALA A 37 7.09 17.60 21.30
N LEU A 38 6.37 17.41 20.19
CA LEU A 38 6.27 18.39 19.11
C LEU A 38 5.47 19.62 19.52
N ALA A 39 4.38 19.43 20.28
CA ALA A 39 3.55 20.50 20.80
C ALA A 39 4.32 21.38 21.79
N GLU A 40 5.03 20.77 22.75
CA GLU A 40 5.84 21.52 23.72
C GLU A 40 6.90 22.40 23.04
N ARG A 41 7.53 21.90 21.98
CA ARG A 41 8.51 22.68 21.19
C ARG A 41 7.87 23.81 20.40
N TYR A 42 6.64 23.61 19.92
CA TYR A 42 5.90 24.63 19.17
C TYR A 42 5.44 25.76 20.11
N ASP A 43 4.88 25.44 21.27
CA ASP A 43 4.47 26.40 22.29
C ASP A 43 5.66 27.22 22.83
N ALA A 44 6.85 26.62 22.92
CA ALA A 44 8.07 27.32 23.29
C ALA A 44 8.56 28.32 22.23
N ALA A 45 8.18 28.15 20.96
CA ALA A 45 8.62 28.97 19.82
C ALA A 45 7.59 30.02 19.37
N ASP A 46 6.29 29.81 19.65
CA ASP A 46 5.21 30.71 19.25
C ASP A 46 4.70 31.51 20.46
N HIS A 47 5.20 32.73 20.65
CA HIS A 47 4.74 33.65 21.71
C HIS A 47 3.39 34.33 21.39
N THR A 48 2.66 33.87 20.37
CA THR A 48 1.38 34.46 19.98
C THR A 48 0.23 33.80 20.74
N ASN A 49 -0.60 34.63 21.38
CA ASN A 49 -1.75 34.24 22.20
C ASN A 49 -2.92 33.70 21.35
N ARG A 50 -2.64 32.76 20.44
CA ARG A 50 -3.62 32.19 19.51
C ARG A 50 -4.54 31.20 20.23
N PRO A 51 -5.81 31.07 19.81
CA PRO A 51 -6.70 30.03 20.32
C PRO A 51 -6.05 28.65 20.14
N LEU A 52 -6.10 27.80 21.18
CA LEU A 52 -5.51 26.45 21.20
C LEU A 52 -5.75 25.65 19.91
N ALA A 53 -6.98 25.68 19.40
CA ALA A 53 -7.37 24.99 18.18
C ALA A 53 -6.58 25.38 16.92
N GLN A 54 -6.09 26.63 16.84
CA GLN A 54 -5.29 27.13 15.71
C GLN A 54 -3.80 26.81 15.88
N ALA A 55 -3.30 26.70 17.11
CA ALA A 55 -1.92 26.30 17.38
C ALA A 55 -1.67 24.84 17.01
N TYR A 56 -2.59 23.95 17.38
CA TYR A 56 -2.48 22.52 17.07
C TYR A 56 -2.75 22.19 15.59
N TYR A 57 -3.51 23.02 14.86
CA TYR A 57 -3.83 22.77 13.46
C TYR A 57 -2.57 22.60 12.59
N GLY A 58 -1.58 23.48 12.76
CA GLY A 58 -0.32 23.40 12.01
C GLY A 58 0.57 22.20 12.41
N ILE A 59 0.41 21.67 13.62
CA ILE A 59 1.07 20.43 14.05
C ILE A 59 0.36 19.24 13.40
N PHE A 60 -0.97 19.19 13.44
CA PHE A 60 -1.77 18.14 12.84
C PHE A 60 -1.54 18.02 11.34
N GLU A 61 -1.51 19.12 10.59
CA GLU A 61 -1.19 19.10 9.15
C GLU A 61 0.20 18.48 8.86
N ARG A 62 1.17 18.70 9.75
CA ARG A 62 2.54 18.16 9.56
C ARG A 62 2.63 16.66 9.82
N ILE A 63 1.86 16.15 10.78
CA ILE A 63 1.93 14.73 11.20
C ILE A 63 0.86 13.86 10.54
N GLU A 64 -0.22 14.45 10.01
CA GLU A 64 -1.35 13.72 9.42
C GLU A 64 -0.89 12.73 8.36
N SER A 65 0.04 13.15 7.51
CA SER A 65 0.62 12.28 6.48
C SER A 65 1.24 11.02 7.08
N ASP A 66 2.00 11.16 8.16
CA ASP A 66 2.68 10.04 8.81
C ASP A 66 1.67 9.13 9.53
N LEU A 67 0.65 9.71 10.18
CA LEU A 67 -0.43 8.95 10.82
C LEU A 67 -1.20 8.10 9.82
N LEU A 68 -1.57 8.67 8.67
CA LEU A 68 -2.29 7.95 7.62
C LEU A 68 -1.45 6.79 7.06
N ARG A 69 -0.15 6.99 6.89
CA ARG A 69 0.77 5.94 6.42
C ARG A 69 0.92 4.82 7.45
N ILE A 70 0.97 5.15 8.74
CA ILE A 70 1.01 4.15 9.82
C ILE A 70 -0.31 3.39 9.89
N ALA A 71 -1.44 4.09 9.85
CA ALA A 71 -2.76 3.48 9.87
C ALA A 71 -2.94 2.49 8.71
N ALA A 72 -2.37 2.80 7.54
CA ALA A 72 -2.36 1.90 6.39
C ALA A 72 -1.60 0.58 6.64
N LEU A 73 -0.83 0.43 7.72
CA LEU A 73 -0.12 -0.81 8.09
C LEU A 73 -0.78 -1.55 9.27
N LEU A 74 -1.78 -0.97 9.93
CA LEU A 74 -2.49 -1.65 11.03
C LEU A 74 -3.52 -2.62 10.45
N LYS A 75 -3.55 -3.84 10.97
CA LYS A 75 -4.50 -4.88 10.54
C LYS A 75 -5.08 -5.62 11.75
N HIS A 76 -6.34 -6.05 11.63
CA HIS A 76 -7.00 -6.77 12.72
C HIS A 76 -6.34 -8.14 12.95
N PRO A 77 -6.16 -8.60 14.21
CA PRO A 77 -5.48 -9.87 14.53
C PRO A 77 -6.05 -11.10 13.81
N SER A 78 -7.35 -11.12 13.52
CA SER A 78 -8.01 -12.24 12.82
C SER A 78 -7.48 -12.51 11.41
N PHE A 79 -6.72 -11.59 10.82
CA PHE A 79 -6.13 -11.74 9.50
C PHE A 79 -4.62 -12.04 9.55
N GLN A 80 -4.09 -12.43 10.72
CA GLN A 80 -2.66 -12.70 10.91
C GLN A 80 -2.11 -13.74 9.93
N GLU A 81 -2.93 -14.71 9.51
CA GLU A 81 -2.58 -15.74 8.54
C GLU A 81 -2.21 -15.18 7.15
N GLU A 82 -2.62 -13.95 6.82
CA GLU A 82 -2.32 -13.37 5.50
C GLU A 82 -0.85 -12.98 5.33
N GLU A 83 -0.11 -12.79 6.44
CA GLU A 83 1.29 -12.30 6.44
C GLU A 83 1.53 -11.12 5.46
N GLU A 84 0.58 -10.18 5.43
CA GLU A 84 0.45 -9.16 4.40
C GLU A 84 1.60 -8.14 4.44
N TRP A 85 2.09 -7.77 3.26
CA TRP A 85 2.97 -6.63 3.04
C TRP A 85 2.26 -5.60 2.14
N ARG A 86 2.33 -4.32 2.51
CA ARG A 86 1.71 -3.22 1.76
C ARG A 86 2.76 -2.29 1.16
N ILE A 87 2.46 -1.83 -0.05
CA ILE A 87 3.13 -0.68 -0.68
C ILE A 87 2.24 0.54 -0.44
N VAL A 88 2.71 1.48 0.37
CA VAL A 88 1.95 2.65 0.84
C VAL A 88 2.44 3.90 0.12
N SER A 89 1.54 4.58 -0.59
CA SER A 89 1.85 5.81 -1.31
C SER A 89 2.14 6.97 -0.35
N PRO A 90 2.79 8.04 -0.83
CA PRO A 90 2.72 9.33 -0.16
C PRO A 90 1.26 9.77 0.03
N VAL A 91 1.01 10.59 1.06
CA VAL A 91 -0.29 11.27 1.19
C VAL A 91 -0.37 12.37 0.14
N LEU A 92 -1.49 12.39 -0.58
CA LEU A 92 -1.73 13.31 -1.69
C LEU A 92 -2.75 14.36 -1.25
N THR A 93 -2.27 15.56 -0.98
CA THR A 93 -3.11 16.67 -0.49
C THR A 93 -3.61 17.58 -1.61
N ASN A 94 -2.94 17.61 -2.77
CA ASN A 94 -3.34 18.42 -3.92
C ASN A 94 -3.86 17.53 -5.07
N TYR A 95 -5.18 17.38 -5.16
CA TYR A 95 -5.84 16.54 -6.15
C TYR A 95 -5.79 17.06 -7.60
N VAL A 96 -5.48 18.36 -7.81
CA VAL A 96 -5.42 18.96 -9.16
C VAL A 96 -4.10 18.65 -9.84
N ALA A 97 -2.99 18.67 -9.10
CA ALA A 97 -1.66 18.30 -9.59
C ALA A 97 -1.26 16.85 -9.21
N SER A 98 -2.20 16.09 -8.65
CA SER A 98 -1.96 14.73 -8.16
C SER A 98 -1.72 13.75 -9.32
N PRO A 99 -0.84 12.76 -9.17
CA PRO A 99 -0.69 11.65 -10.13
C PRO A 99 -1.85 10.63 -10.06
N VAL A 100 -2.95 10.93 -9.35
CA VAL A 100 -4.12 10.06 -9.27
C VAL A 100 -4.81 9.98 -10.62
N LEU A 101 -4.98 8.74 -11.10
CA LEU A 101 -5.74 8.39 -12.29
C LEU A 101 -7.08 7.79 -11.88
N PHE A 102 -8.00 7.67 -12.84
CA PHE A 102 -9.33 7.13 -12.62
C PHE A 102 -9.65 6.06 -13.65
N ARG A 103 -10.18 4.93 -13.19
CA ARG A 103 -10.70 3.87 -14.05
C ARG A 103 -12.19 3.67 -13.82
N GLU A 104 -12.88 3.17 -14.83
CA GLU A 104 -14.27 2.73 -14.70
C GLU A 104 -14.34 1.55 -13.74
N GLY A 105 -15.22 1.66 -12.73
CA GLY A 105 -15.65 0.55 -11.89
C GLY A 105 -17.11 0.20 -12.15
N THR A 106 -17.59 -0.90 -11.57
CA THR A 106 -18.95 -1.40 -11.80
C THR A 106 -20.06 -0.39 -11.46
N SER A 107 -19.79 0.58 -10.58
CA SER A 107 -20.79 1.56 -10.13
C SER A 107 -20.29 3.00 -10.06
N MET A 108 -18.97 3.22 -10.08
CA MET A 108 -18.37 4.55 -9.93
C MET A 108 -16.94 4.57 -10.48
N LEU A 109 -16.40 5.77 -10.67
CA LEU A 109 -14.98 5.96 -10.96
C LEU A 109 -14.14 5.55 -9.75
N VAL A 110 -13.12 4.73 -10.00
CA VAL A 110 -12.20 4.24 -8.98
C VAL A 110 -10.86 4.97 -9.13
N PRO A 111 -10.44 5.76 -8.13
CA PRO A 111 -9.12 6.38 -8.15
C PRO A 111 -8.03 5.33 -7.96
N TYR A 112 -6.91 5.50 -8.66
CA TYR A 112 -5.73 4.66 -8.50
C TYR A 112 -4.44 5.46 -8.75
N LEU A 113 -3.33 4.92 -8.23
CA LEU A 113 -1.99 5.37 -8.57
C LEU A 113 -1.29 4.29 -9.37
N GLU A 114 -0.55 4.70 -10.38
CA GLU A 114 0.34 3.79 -11.08
C GLU A 114 1.59 3.55 -10.22
N PHE A 115 1.97 2.28 -10.12
CA PHE A 115 3.21 1.86 -9.50
C PHE A 115 4.05 1.18 -10.57
N CYS A 116 5.12 1.86 -10.97
CA CYS A 116 6.01 1.39 -12.01
C CYS A 116 6.89 0.26 -11.49
N LEU A 117 6.86 -0.87 -12.19
CA LEU A 117 7.63 -2.06 -11.88
C LEU A 117 8.90 -2.13 -12.75
N GLN A 118 9.50 -0.99 -13.07
CA GLN A 118 10.74 -0.89 -13.84
C GLN A 118 11.96 -0.99 -12.91
N PHE A 119 12.94 -1.78 -13.33
CA PHE A 119 14.21 -1.94 -12.64
C PHE A 119 15.15 -0.81 -13.04
N PRO A 120 16.18 -0.50 -12.21
CA PRO A 120 17.21 0.48 -12.58
C PRO A 120 17.87 0.19 -13.94
N ASP A 121 17.88 -1.09 -14.32
CA ASP A 121 18.56 -1.63 -15.49
C ASP A 121 17.64 -1.63 -16.74
N GLY A 122 16.38 -1.22 -16.60
CA GLY A 122 15.37 -1.22 -17.68
C GLY A 122 14.75 -2.58 -17.99
N GLU A 123 15.22 -3.66 -17.35
CA GLU A 123 14.68 -5.01 -17.50
C GLU A 123 13.26 -5.12 -16.90
N PRO A 124 12.36 -5.95 -17.48
CA PRO A 124 11.03 -6.20 -16.93
C PRO A 124 11.08 -7.11 -15.70
N ILE A 125 10.01 -7.09 -14.87
CA ILE A 125 9.89 -8.05 -13.76
C ILE A 125 9.94 -9.46 -14.29
N THR A 126 10.91 -10.22 -13.78
CA THR A 126 10.91 -11.67 -13.94
C THR A 126 9.88 -12.25 -12.98
N LEU A 127 8.81 -12.81 -13.53
CA LEU A 127 7.83 -13.57 -12.75
C LEU A 127 8.47 -14.91 -12.35
N GLU A 128 8.43 -15.24 -11.07
CA GLU A 128 8.94 -16.53 -10.61
C GLU A 128 7.93 -17.63 -10.93
N HIS A 129 6.69 -17.49 -10.45
CA HIS A 129 5.59 -18.42 -10.70
C HIS A 129 4.28 -17.62 -10.79
N LEU A 130 3.28 -18.17 -11.49
CA LEU A 130 1.96 -17.56 -11.55
C LEU A 130 0.87 -18.59 -11.25
N TYR A 131 0.03 -18.27 -10.27
CA TYR A 131 -1.13 -19.08 -9.92
C TYR A 131 -2.40 -18.55 -10.57
N LEU A 132 -3.16 -19.43 -11.23
CA LEU A 132 -4.54 -19.16 -11.60
C LEU A 132 -5.44 -19.50 -10.42
N GLY A 133 -6.17 -18.50 -9.93
CA GLY A 133 -7.17 -18.67 -8.87
C GLY A 133 -8.40 -19.46 -9.33
N PRO A 134 -9.32 -19.78 -8.41
CA PRO A 134 -10.46 -20.64 -8.70
C PRO A 134 -11.39 -20.03 -9.76
N THR A 135 -11.81 -20.84 -10.73
CA THR A 135 -12.64 -20.40 -11.88
C THR A 135 -13.60 -21.51 -12.31
N PRO A 136 -14.81 -21.20 -12.81
CA PRO A 136 -15.77 -22.21 -13.27
C PRO A 136 -15.25 -23.12 -14.39
N ASN A 137 -14.31 -22.62 -15.22
CA ASN A 137 -13.75 -23.39 -16.34
C ASN A 137 -12.21 -23.33 -16.29
N ILE A 138 -11.63 -24.27 -15.55
CA ILE A 138 -10.18 -24.37 -15.28
C ILE A 138 -9.40 -24.49 -16.58
N SER A 139 -9.73 -25.48 -17.43
CA SER A 139 -8.99 -25.75 -18.66
C SER A 139 -9.00 -24.58 -19.62
N LEU A 140 -10.16 -23.95 -19.85
CA LEU A 140 -10.26 -22.78 -20.72
C LEU A 140 -9.45 -21.60 -20.17
N SER A 141 -9.51 -21.38 -18.85
CA SER A 141 -8.81 -20.25 -18.20
C SER A 141 -7.29 -20.45 -18.18
N MET A 142 -6.81 -21.68 -17.94
CA MET A 142 -5.37 -22.00 -18.02
C MET A 142 -4.85 -21.83 -19.45
N ASN A 143 -5.60 -22.29 -20.45
CA ASN A 143 -5.21 -22.16 -21.85
C ASN A 143 -5.17 -20.70 -22.31
N SER A 144 -6.20 -19.92 -21.99
CA SER A 144 -6.25 -18.50 -22.36
C SER A 144 -5.15 -17.69 -21.69
N LEU A 145 -4.85 -17.98 -20.42
CA LEU A 145 -3.72 -17.40 -19.69
C LEU A 145 -2.38 -17.74 -20.35
N ALA A 146 -2.13 -19.01 -20.67
CA ALA A 146 -0.91 -19.44 -21.35
C ALA A 146 -0.74 -18.73 -22.70
N MET A 147 -1.81 -18.65 -23.50
CA MET A 147 -1.81 -17.94 -24.79
C MET A 147 -1.53 -16.44 -24.62
N PHE A 148 -2.14 -15.81 -23.62
CA PHE A 148 -1.93 -14.40 -23.31
C PHE A 148 -0.47 -14.11 -22.95
N LEU A 149 0.11 -14.90 -22.04
CA LEU A 149 1.51 -14.76 -21.63
C LEU A 149 2.46 -14.96 -22.82
N ALA A 150 2.22 -15.99 -23.64
CA ALA A 150 3.00 -16.23 -24.85
C ALA A 150 2.94 -15.06 -25.84
N LYS A 151 1.75 -14.50 -26.08
CA LYS A 151 1.57 -13.31 -26.94
C LYS A 151 2.30 -12.07 -26.41
N ARG A 152 2.46 -11.96 -25.09
CA ARG A 152 3.18 -10.87 -24.44
C ARG A 152 4.68 -11.14 -24.25
N GLY A 153 5.17 -12.31 -24.67
CA GLY A 153 6.57 -12.70 -24.45
C GLY A 153 6.93 -12.94 -22.97
N ILE A 154 5.94 -13.11 -22.10
CA ILE A 154 6.13 -13.28 -20.67
C ILE A 154 6.26 -14.77 -20.36
N ARG A 155 7.33 -15.16 -19.64
CA ARG A 155 7.58 -16.55 -19.24
C ARG A 155 7.99 -16.63 -17.77
N PRO A 156 7.08 -17.01 -16.85
CA PRO A 156 7.46 -17.23 -15.46
C PRO A 156 8.48 -18.37 -15.33
N ARG A 157 9.50 -18.22 -14.48
CA ARG A 157 10.60 -19.18 -14.34
C ARG A 157 10.14 -20.60 -13.96
N GLN A 158 9.16 -20.68 -13.08
CA GLN A 158 8.55 -21.91 -12.58
C GLN A 158 7.20 -22.22 -13.25
N GLY A 159 6.85 -21.48 -14.31
CA GLY A 159 5.63 -21.69 -15.08
C GLY A 159 4.34 -21.19 -14.40
N ILE A 160 3.23 -21.79 -14.82
CA ILE A 160 1.88 -21.45 -14.33
C ILE A 160 1.24 -22.66 -13.64
N SER A 161 0.45 -22.47 -12.60
CA SER A 161 -0.30 -23.56 -11.96
C SER A 161 -1.69 -23.12 -11.52
N TYR A 162 -2.63 -24.05 -11.49
CA TYR A 162 -3.94 -23.81 -10.90
C TYR A 162 -3.86 -23.96 -9.38
N CYS A 163 -4.47 -23.03 -8.64
CA CYS A 163 -4.48 -23.11 -7.18
C CYS A 163 -5.49 -24.17 -6.69
N GLN A 164 -5.17 -24.86 -5.60
CA GLN A 164 -6.02 -25.91 -5.03
C GLN A 164 -7.08 -25.36 -4.05
N ILE A 165 -7.25 -24.04 -3.98
CA ILE A 165 -8.25 -23.41 -3.11
C ILE A 165 -9.63 -23.69 -3.73
N PRO A 166 -10.62 -24.14 -2.94
CA PRO A 166 -11.95 -24.43 -3.47
C PRO A 166 -12.60 -23.19 -4.09
N TYR A 167 -13.22 -23.37 -5.26
CA TYR A 167 -14.08 -22.33 -5.84
C TYR A 167 -15.33 -22.16 -4.96
N ARG A 168 -15.57 -20.93 -4.47
CA ARG A 168 -16.80 -20.61 -3.74
C ARG A 168 -17.85 -20.11 -4.75
N GLN A 169 -18.94 -20.86 -4.88
CA GLN A 169 -20.17 -20.33 -5.48
C GLN A 169 -20.84 -19.45 -4.43
N TRP A 170 -21.01 -18.18 -4.74
CA TRP A 170 -21.80 -17.23 -3.95
C TRP A 170 -23.28 -17.35 -4.34
#